data_AF-A0A165RE05-F1
#
_entry.id   AF-A0A165RE05-F1
#
_cell.length_a   1.000
_cell.length_b   1.000
_cell.length_c   1.000
_cell.angle_alpha   90.00
_cell.angle_beta   90.00
_cell.angle_gamma   90.00
#
_symmetry.space_group_name_H-M   'P 1'
#
loop_
_entity.id
_entity.type
_entity.pdbx_description
1 polymer ?
#
loop_
_entity_poly.entity_id
_entity_poly.type
_entity_poly.pdbx_seq_one_letter_code
_entity_poly.pdbx_strand_id
1 'polypeptide(L)'
;MTDPSVSFGTLVDIEARSAWGHEAHDFTPWLADNLDRLSDALGIPLELTGREVRNGRYSADILATNPADSSVVLIENQLEASDHTHLGQVMTYLAGLDAHVVVWLAPNFREEHLSAVRWLNQHTDETFSFFAVKLRVVQIADSPLAPLFEVLEKPNSWDKRLQSKARAVRSSVSGEAAERRELFWPAYAEIDPRVESDLKAGAGGGTRWRPVREAGVVISRYVSDYGVGLFIRGERGKGGEITLPRLEAAAAGLTAELGPELGDANFPFLANRQVDWSDPADIEAAATWLAQQTNKYEVAVQRHLALEEQA
;
A
#
# COMPACT_ATOMS: atom_id res chain seq x y z
N MET A 1 28.95 25.93 -22.65
CA MET A 1 27.69 25.79 -21.89
C MET A 1 28.04 25.04 -20.63
N THR A 2 28.06 25.74 -19.50
CA THR A 2 28.36 25.18 -18.18
C THR A 2 27.19 24.30 -17.75
N ASP A 3 27.50 23.04 -17.46
CA ASP A 3 26.64 22.05 -16.81
C ASP A 3 26.00 22.65 -15.55
N PRO A 4 24.68 22.56 -15.32
CA PRO A 4 24.09 23.02 -14.07
C PRO A 4 24.63 22.15 -12.93
N SER A 5 25.48 22.73 -12.09
CA SER A 5 26.02 22.06 -10.91
C SER A 5 24.87 21.60 -10.01
N VAL A 6 24.65 20.28 -9.93
CA VAL A 6 23.70 19.70 -8.99
C VAL A 6 24.12 20.06 -7.56
N SER A 7 23.20 20.64 -6.79
CA SER A 7 23.41 21.00 -5.39
C SER A 7 22.71 19.99 -4.47
N PHE A 8 23.41 19.51 -3.45
CA PHE A 8 22.89 18.58 -2.45
C PHE A 8 22.79 19.27 -1.09
N GLY A 9 21.62 19.20 -0.46
CA GLY A 9 21.42 19.67 0.91
C GLY A 9 21.94 18.68 1.95
N THR A 10 22.21 19.18 3.15
CA THR A 10 22.60 18.34 4.30
C THR A 10 21.37 17.99 5.12
N LEU A 11 21.21 16.71 5.44
CA LEU A 11 20.20 16.23 6.37
C LEU A 11 20.66 16.50 7.81
N VAL A 12 19.82 17.17 8.59
CA VAL A 12 20.11 17.51 9.99
C VAL A 12 19.07 16.85 10.89
N ASP A 13 19.53 16.27 12.00
CA ASP A 13 18.67 15.77 13.07
C ASP A 13 18.16 16.92 13.94
N ILE A 14 16.84 16.96 14.11
CA ILE A 14 16.12 17.89 14.97
C ILE A 14 15.64 17.11 16.19
N GLU A 15 15.66 17.77 17.36
CA GLU A 15 15.12 17.17 18.57
C GLU A 15 13.64 16.85 18.40
N ALA A 16 13.20 15.63 18.74
CA ALA A 16 11.81 15.21 18.58
C ALA A 16 10.83 16.14 19.30
N ARG A 17 11.22 16.70 20.45
CA ARG A 17 10.40 17.66 21.20
C ARG A 17 10.14 18.98 20.47
N SER A 18 10.99 19.33 19.49
CA SER A 18 10.76 20.49 18.64
C SER A 18 9.61 20.27 17.66
N ALA A 19 9.29 19.01 17.34
CA ALA A 19 8.13 18.64 16.52
C ALA A 19 6.88 18.35 17.37
N TRP A 20 7.05 17.72 18.54
CA TRP A 20 5.95 17.36 19.44
C TRP A 20 6.27 17.79 20.87
N GLY A 21 5.52 18.75 21.42
CA GLY A 21 5.78 19.28 22.76
C GLY A 21 5.49 18.28 23.87
N HIS A 22 4.49 17.42 23.65
CA HIS A 22 4.03 16.43 24.61
C HIS A 22 3.74 15.07 23.96
N GLU A 23 4.11 14.00 24.65
CA GLU A 23 3.96 12.62 24.15
C GLU A 23 2.50 12.22 23.95
N ALA A 24 1.72 12.16 25.04
CA ALA A 24 0.32 11.74 24.99
C ALA A 24 -0.61 12.68 24.18
N HIS A 25 -0.31 13.98 24.11
CA HIS A 25 -1.20 14.98 23.52
C HIS A 25 -0.83 15.37 22.08
N ASP A 26 0.44 15.23 21.70
CA ASP A 26 0.92 15.63 20.38
C ASP A 26 1.45 14.41 19.60
N PHE A 27 2.40 13.67 20.17
CA PHE A 27 3.07 12.59 19.44
C PHE A 27 2.20 11.35 19.26
N THR A 28 1.57 10.82 20.32
CA THR A 28 0.74 9.62 20.26
C THR A 28 -0.45 9.80 19.28
N PRO A 29 -1.20 10.92 19.30
CA PRO A 29 -2.26 11.13 18.31
C PRO A 29 -1.73 11.24 16.88
N TRP A 30 -0.62 11.98 16.68
CA TRP A 30 0.01 12.11 15.38
C TRP A 30 0.49 10.75 14.83
N LEU A 31 1.14 9.94 15.67
CA LEU A 31 1.63 8.62 15.29
C LEU A 31 0.48 7.68 14.90
N ALA A 32 -0.62 7.71 15.66
CA ALA A 32 -1.80 6.92 15.36
C ALA A 32 -2.43 7.27 14.00
N ASP A 33 -2.41 8.55 13.62
CA ASP A 33 -2.91 9.03 12.32
C ASP A 33 -1.92 8.79 11.16
N ASN A 34 -0.67 8.43 11.46
CA ASN A 34 0.43 8.24 10.49
C ASN A 34 1.11 6.86 10.63
N LEU A 35 0.33 5.84 10.99
CA LEU A 35 0.85 4.48 11.18
C LEU A 35 1.42 3.86 9.89
N ASP A 36 1.01 4.34 8.72
CA ASP A 36 1.53 3.94 7.41
C ASP A 36 3.06 4.09 7.33
N ARG A 37 3.61 5.17 7.91
CA ARG A 37 5.06 5.40 7.94
C ARG A 37 5.80 4.39 8.80
N LEU A 38 5.20 3.99 9.91
CA LEU A 38 5.75 2.95 10.78
C LEU A 38 5.58 1.57 10.15
N SER A 39 4.45 1.32 9.48
CA SER A 39 4.22 0.11 8.69
C SER A 39 5.31 -0.12 7.65
N ASP A 40 5.67 0.92 6.90
CA ASP A 40 6.74 0.87 5.90
C ASP A 40 8.09 0.48 6.52
N ALA A 41 8.42 1.06 7.68
CA ALA A 41 9.66 0.76 8.38
C ALA A 41 9.71 -0.68 8.94
N LEU A 42 8.58 -1.20 9.43
CA LEU A 42 8.47 -2.55 10.00
C LEU A 42 8.31 -3.64 8.94
N GLY A 43 7.79 -3.29 7.76
CA GLY A 43 7.45 -4.21 6.68
C GLY A 43 6.15 -4.98 6.91
N ILE A 44 5.25 -4.48 7.76
CA ILE A 44 3.90 -5.05 8.00
C ILE A 44 2.85 -3.94 7.99
N PRO A 45 1.64 -4.19 7.45
CA PRO A 45 0.55 -3.23 7.54
C PRO A 45 0.10 -3.10 8.99
N LEU A 46 -0.27 -1.88 9.39
CA LEU A 46 -0.80 -1.56 10.72
C LEU A 46 -2.13 -0.84 10.54
N GLU A 47 -3.16 -1.34 11.20
CA GLU A 47 -4.48 -0.71 11.26
C GLU A 47 -4.81 -0.35 12.71
N LEU A 48 -5.06 0.93 12.98
CA LEU A 48 -5.33 1.43 14.32
C LEU A 48 -6.59 0.75 14.90
N THR A 49 -6.46 0.16 16.09
CA THR A 49 -7.57 -0.47 16.81
C THR A 49 -7.94 0.33 18.07
N GLY A 50 -6.98 1.02 18.69
CA GLY A 50 -7.26 1.88 19.84
C GLY A 50 -6.06 2.73 20.27
N ARG A 51 -6.35 3.79 21.02
CA ARG A 51 -5.36 4.65 21.70
C ARG A 51 -5.65 4.65 23.20
N GLU A 52 -4.62 4.77 24.03
CA GLU A 52 -4.72 4.81 25.49
C GLU A 52 -5.58 3.67 26.07
N VAL A 53 -5.32 2.45 25.60
CA VAL A 53 -6.14 1.29 25.96
C VAL A 53 -5.76 0.82 27.36
N ARG A 54 -6.67 1.03 28.31
CA ARG A 54 -6.45 0.68 29.72
C ARG A 54 -6.45 -0.84 29.91
N ASN A 55 -5.38 -1.35 30.53
CA ASN A 55 -5.30 -2.70 31.06
C ASN A 55 -4.96 -2.66 32.56
N GLY A 56 -5.99 -2.75 33.40
CA GLY A 56 -5.85 -2.58 34.85
C GLY A 56 -5.34 -1.18 35.21
N ARG A 57 -4.12 -1.10 35.76
CA ARG A 57 -3.50 0.17 36.17
C ARG A 57 -2.62 0.81 35.09
N TYR A 58 -2.38 0.12 33.99
CA TYR A 58 -1.51 0.57 32.90
C TYR A 58 -2.35 0.93 31.67
N SER A 59 -1.81 1.78 30.79
CA SER A 59 -2.45 2.23 29.56
C SER A 59 -1.49 2.01 28.39
N ALA A 60 -1.85 1.15 27.45
CA ALA A 60 -1.08 0.97 26.22
C ALA A 60 -1.26 2.21 25.35
N ASP A 61 -0.17 2.76 24.79
CA ASP A 61 -0.26 4.02 24.04
C ASP A 61 -1.10 3.83 22.77
N ILE A 62 -0.71 2.86 21.94
CA ILE A 62 -1.43 2.52 20.71
C ILE A 62 -1.55 0.99 20.58
N LEU A 63 -2.75 0.54 20.25
CA LEU A 63 -3.01 -0.80 19.75
C LEU A 63 -3.38 -0.74 18.27
N ALA A 64 -2.74 -1.57 17.48
CA ALA A 64 -3.03 -1.78 16.07
C ALA A 64 -3.22 -3.28 15.79
N THR A 65 -3.74 -3.59 14.62
CA THR A 65 -3.82 -4.95 14.10
C THR A 65 -3.07 -5.02 12.78
N ASN A 66 -2.39 -6.13 12.52
CA ASN A 66 -1.85 -6.43 11.20
C ASN A 66 -2.93 -7.14 10.36
N PRO A 67 -3.57 -6.49 9.37
CA PRO A 67 -4.66 -7.10 8.60
C PRO A 67 -4.20 -8.31 7.76
N ALA A 68 -2.89 -8.49 7.53
CA ALA A 68 -2.38 -9.63 6.77
C ALA A 68 -2.50 -10.97 7.52
N ASP A 69 -2.48 -10.96 8.85
CA ASP A 69 -2.56 -12.17 9.67
C ASP A 69 -3.34 -12.01 10.99
N SER A 70 -4.03 -10.89 11.18
CA SER A 70 -4.82 -10.52 12.36
C SER A 70 -4.01 -10.46 13.67
N SER A 71 -2.67 -10.37 13.61
CA SER A 71 -1.87 -10.23 14.82
C SER A 71 -2.08 -8.86 15.47
N VAL A 72 -2.21 -8.85 16.80
CA VAL A 72 -2.30 -7.63 17.60
C VAL A 72 -0.90 -7.04 17.78
N VAL A 73 -0.78 -5.76 17.44
CA VAL A 73 0.43 -4.95 17.52
C VAL A 73 0.28 -3.92 18.62
N LEU A 74 1.12 -4.05 19.65
CA LEU A 74 1.28 -3.07 20.70
C LEU A 74 2.39 -2.09 20.32
N ILE A 75 2.12 -0.80 20.44
CA ILE A 75 3.09 0.25 20.16
C ILE A 75 3.19 1.11 21.42
N GLU A 76 4.39 1.16 22.00
CA GLU A 76 4.75 2.03 23.14
C GLU A 76 5.71 3.10 22.62
N ASN A 77 5.34 4.37 22.76
CA ASN A 77 6.04 5.46 22.09
C ASN A 77 6.50 6.52 23.08
N GLN A 78 7.78 6.89 23.02
CA GLN A 78 8.33 7.92 23.89
C GLN A 78 9.12 8.99 23.16
N LEU A 79 9.09 10.22 23.68
CA LEU A 79 9.89 11.36 23.18
C LEU A 79 11.24 11.51 23.89
N GLU A 80 11.52 10.66 24.88
CA GLU A 80 12.80 10.63 25.61
C GLU A 80 13.61 9.38 25.30
N ALA A 81 14.86 9.32 25.77
CA ALA A 81 15.67 8.13 25.68
C ALA A 81 15.00 6.94 26.40
N SER A 82 15.09 5.74 25.82
CA SER A 82 14.55 4.49 26.36
C SER A 82 14.83 4.33 27.87
N ASP A 83 13.84 3.87 28.61
CA ASP A 83 13.91 3.67 30.06
C ASP A 83 13.31 2.32 30.51
N HIS A 84 13.53 1.98 31.78
CA HIS A 84 13.02 0.74 32.36
C HIS A 84 11.51 0.74 32.60
N THR A 85 10.87 1.91 32.63
CA THR A 85 9.42 2.01 32.82
C THR A 85 8.70 1.46 31.60
N HIS A 86 9.09 1.93 30.41
CA HIS A 86 8.53 1.46 29.13
C HIS A 86 8.85 -0.01 28.87
N LEU A 87 10.08 -0.46 29.17
CA LEU A 87 10.40 -1.88 29.09
C LEU A 87 9.52 -2.72 30.03
N GLY A 88 9.27 -2.23 31.25
CA GLY A 88 8.36 -2.88 32.19
C GLY A 88 6.90 -2.92 31.71
N GLN A 89 6.43 -1.85 31.07
CA GLN A 89 5.12 -1.79 30.43
C GLN A 89 5.00 -2.83 29.32
N VAL A 90 5.94 -2.85 28.38
CA VAL A 90 6.06 -3.87 27.32
C VAL A 90 5.92 -5.28 27.90
N MET A 91 6.69 -5.60 28.95
CA MET A 91 6.64 -6.93 29.58
C MET A 91 5.29 -7.23 30.24
N THR A 92 4.64 -6.23 30.82
CA THR A 92 3.34 -6.39 31.51
C THR A 92 2.23 -6.65 30.49
N TYR A 93 2.26 -5.99 29.33
CA TYR A 93 1.22 -6.13 28.32
C TYR A 93 1.27 -7.44 27.55
N LEU A 94 2.45 -8.05 27.39
CA LEU A 94 2.56 -9.41 26.85
C LEU A 94 1.68 -10.42 27.59
N ALA A 95 1.49 -10.22 28.90
CA ALA A 95 0.67 -11.11 29.72
C ALA A 95 -0.84 -10.81 29.67
N GLY A 96 -1.25 -9.65 29.16
CA GLY A 96 -2.59 -9.12 29.38
C GLY A 96 -3.35 -8.60 28.15
N LEU A 97 -2.70 -8.37 27.01
CA LEU A 97 -3.33 -7.81 25.81
C LEU A 97 -3.33 -8.77 24.59
N ASP A 98 -2.88 -10.02 24.77
CA ASP A 98 -2.69 -10.98 23.67
C ASP A 98 -1.91 -10.36 22.47
N ALA A 99 -0.99 -9.44 22.79
CA ALA A 99 -0.19 -8.73 21.81
C ALA A 99 0.97 -9.64 21.37
N HIS A 100 1.01 -9.91 20.06
CA HIS A 100 1.98 -10.80 19.43
C HIS A 100 3.14 -10.02 18.83
N VAL A 101 2.92 -8.75 18.48
CA VAL A 101 3.97 -7.85 18.01
C VAL A 101 4.06 -6.68 18.96
N VAL A 102 5.27 -6.35 19.40
CA VAL A 102 5.53 -5.18 20.25
C VAL A 102 6.54 -4.26 19.57
N VAL A 103 6.18 -2.99 19.47
CA VAL A 103 7.00 -1.94 18.87
C VAL A 103 7.30 -0.89 19.94
N TRP A 104 8.56 -0.80 20.35
CA TRP A 104 9.03 0.25 21.24
C TRP A 104 9.69 1.34 20.43
N LEU A 105 9.13 2.55 20.47
CA LEU A 105 9.59 3.73 19.75
C LEU A 105 10.24 4.73 20.70
N ALA A 106 11.48 5.12 20.42
CA ALA A 106 12.18 6.17 21.18
C ALA A 106 13.19 6.90 20.31
N PRO A 107 13.50 8.19 20.55
CA PRO A 107 14.53 8.90 19.80
C PRO A 107 15.95 8.39 20.06
N ASN A 108 16.19 7.78 21.22
CA ASN A 108 17.46 7.18 21.55
C ASN A 108 17.27 5.90 22.39
N PHE A 109 18.02 4.86 22.07
CA PHE A 109 18.02 3.60 22.78
C PHE A 109 19.33 3.40 23.54
N ARG A 110 19.21 3.00 24.81
CA ARG A 110 20.35 2.54 25.60
C ARG A 110 20.73 1.13 25.15
N GLU A 111 22.02 0.80 25.21
CA GLU A 111 22.52 -0.50 24.77
C GLU A 111 21.92 -1.66 25.59
N GLU A 112 21.65 -1.45 26.88
CA GLU A 112 21.04 -2.48 27.73
C GLU A 112 19.60 -2.78 27.30
N HIS A 113 18.86 -1.77 26.82
CA HIS A 113 17.49 -1.95 26.32
C HIS A 113 17.45 -2.64 24.97
N LEU A 114 18.37 -2.29 24.05
CA LEU A 114 18.52 -3.04 22.78
C LEU A 114 18.89 -4.49 23.06
N SER A 115 19.81 -4.72 24.00
CA SER A 115 20.20 -6.06 24.43
C SER A 115 19.02 -6.84 25.03
N ALA A 116 18.15 -6.19 25.81
CA ALA A 116 16.95 -6.80 26.35
C ALA A 116 15.94 -7.18 25.24
N VAL A 117 15.65 -6.27 24.31
CA VAL A 117 14.77 -6.54 23.15
C VAL A 117 15.32 -7.69 22.31
N ARG A 118 16.64 -7.70 22.06
CA ARG A 118 17.31 -8.79 21.35
C ARG A 118 17.20 -10.10 22.11
N TRP A 119 17.39 -10.08 23.43
CA TRP A 119 17.25 -11.27 24.26
C TRP A 119 15.82 -11.82 24.19
N LEU A 120 14.80 -10.97 24.26
CA LEU A 120 13.40 -11.37 24.11
C LEU A 120 13.17 -12.07 22.78
N ASN A 121 13.58 -11.46 21.65
CA ASN A 121 13.48 -12.06 20.32
C ASN A 121 14.19 -13.42 20.17
N GLN A 122 15.18 -13.72 21.01
CA GLN A 122 15.91 -15.00 20.99
C GLN A 122 15.30 -16.06 21.91
N HIS A 123 14.51 -15.66 22.91
CA HIS A 123 14.07 -16.54 24.00
C HIS A 123 12.54 -16.63 24.15
N THR A 124 11.77 -15.86 23.38
CA THR A 124 10.34 -16.08 23.19
C THR A 124 10.07 -17.02 22.01
N ASP A 125 8.88 -17.61 21.98
CA ASP A 125 8.46 -18.42 20.84
C ASP A 125 8.31 -17.58 19.56
N GLU A 126 8.07 -18.28 18.45
CA GLU A 126 7.94 -17.66 17.14
C GLU A 126 6.71 -16.76 17.00
N THR A 127 5.76 -16.81 17.93
CA THR A 127 4.54 -16.01 17.87
C THR A 127 4.74 -14.58 18.36
N PHE A 128 5.78 -14.33 19.15
CA PHE A 128 6.14 -12.98 19.59
C PHE A 128 7.19 -12.33 18.67
N SER A 129 7.08 -11.02 18.49
CA SER A 129 8.05 -10.22 17.74
C SER A 129 8.24 -8.86 18.39
N PHE A 130 9.48 -8.55 18.79
CA PHE A 130 9.83 -7.32 19.48
C PHE A 130 10.67 -6.42 18.57
N PHE A 131 10.28 -5.15 18.49
CA PHE A 131 10.97 -4.14 17.71
C PHE A 131 11.44 -3.01 18.61
N ALA A 132 12.70 -2.62 18.44
CA ALA A 132 13.20 -1.33 18.92
C ALA A 132 13.34 -0.41 17.70
N VAL A 133 12.58 0.67 17.67
CA VAL A 133 12.51 1.58 16.54
C VAL A 133 12.94 2.97 16.97
N LYS A 134 14.04 3.44 16.37
CA LYS A 134 14.54 4.79 16.61
C LYS A 134 13.70 5.80 15.84
N LEU A 135 13.12 6.74 16.57
CA LEU A 135 12.47 7.91 16.02
C LEU A 135 13.51 8.98 15.69
N ARG A 136 13.52 9.50 14.47
CA ARG A 136 14.30 10.68 14.11
C ARG A 136 13.36 11.72 13.53
N VAL A 137 13.59 12.98 13.87
CA VAL A 137 13.00 14.11 13.14
C VAL A 137 14.15 14.76 12.40
N VAL A 138 14.00 14.90 11.08
CA VAL A 138 15.07 15.42 10.23
C VAL A 138 14.58 16.55 9.35
N GLN A 139 15.50 17.38 8.91
CA GLN A 139 15.21 18.51 8.04
C GLN A 139 16.36 18.70 7.03
N ILE A 140 16.03 19.15 5.82
CA ILE A 140 17.01 19.63 4.84
C ILE A 140 16.75 21.10 4.60
N ALA A 141 17.72 21.95 4.95
CA ALA A 141 17.56 23.41 4.89
C ALA A 141 16.24 23.85 5.55
N ASP A 142 15.38 24.58 4.84
CA ASP A 142 14.11 25.10 5.35
C ASP A 142 12.91 24.22 4.96
N SER A 143 13.13 22.94 4.63
CA SER A 143 12.02 22.01 4.34
C SER A 143 11.11 21.82 5.56
N PRO A 144 9.86 21.37 5.39
CA PRO A 144 9.11 20.82 6.51
C PRO A 144 9.89 19.72 7.24
N LEU A 145 9.62 19.55 8.54
CA LEU A 145 10.18 18.46 9.35
C LEU A 145 9.70 17.11 8.82
N ALA A 146 10.61 16.16 8.70
CA ALA A 146 10.33 14.81 8.25
C ALA A 146 10.60 13.80 9.37
N PRO A 147 9.61 13.00 9.77
CA PRO A 147 9.81 11.90 10.71
C PRO A 147 10.39 10.68 9.97
N LEU A 148 11.38 10.03 10.58
CA LEU A 148 11.97 8.78 10.12
C LEU A 148 11.92 7.75 11.25
N PHE A 149 11.66 6.50 10.86
CA PHE A 149 11.62 5.35 11.75
C PHE A 149 12.73 4.37 11.33
N GLU A 150 13.71 4.17 12.20
CA GLU A 150 14.83 3.27 11.95
C GLU A 150 14.73 2.05 12.87
N VAL A 151 14.52 0.87 12.29
CA VAL A 151 14.45 -0.38 13.08
C VAL A 151 15.87 -0.77 13.54
N LEU A 152 16.13 -0.64 14.84
CA LEU A 152 17.40 -1.00 15.46
C LEU A 152 17.46 -2.48 15.84
N GLU A 153 16.37 -3.02 16.37
CA GLU A 153 16.24 -4.45 16.70
C GLU A 153 14.93 -5.00 16.16
N LYS A 154 14.98 -6.25 15.68
CA LYS A 154 13.85 -7.03 15.18
C LYS A 154 14.16 -8.54 15.27
N PRO A 155 13.19 -9.44 15.14
CA PRO A 155 13.46 -10.89 15.13
C PRO A 155 14.43 -11.31 14.01
N ASN A 156 15.39 -12.18 14.30
CA ASN A 156 16.43 -12.62 13.35
C ASN A 156 15.88 -13.25 12.06
N SER A 157 14.71 -13.90 12.12
CA SER A 157 14.05 -14.53 10.99
C SER A 157 12.99 -13.65 10.34
N TRP A 158 12.83 -12.40 10.78
CA TRP A 158 11.74 -11.51 10.35
C TRP A 158 11.67 -11.34 8.84
N ASP A 159 12.78 -10.97 8.18
CA ASP A 159 12.77 -10.77 6.73
C ASP A 159 12.46 -12.06 5.96
N LYS A 160 12.96 -13.21 6.45
CA LYS A 160 12.67 -14.52 5.86
C LYS A 160 11.21 -14.92 6.08
N ARG A 161 10.63 -14.58 7.23
CA ARG A 161 9.22 -14.81 7.55
C ARG A 161 8.30 -13.90 6.78
N LEU A 162 8.65 -12.63 6.59
CA LEU A 162 7.93 -11.73 5.70
C LEU A 162 7.98 -12.24 4.27
N GLN A 163 9.14 -12.70 3.79
CA GLN A 163 9.26 -13.28 2.45
C GLN A 163 8.51 -14.60 2.32
N SER A 164 8.54 -15.49 3.34
CA SER A 164 7.83 -16.77 3.29
C SER A 164 6.32 -16.61 3.46
N LYS A 165 5.85 -15.72 4.34
CA LYS A 165 4.44 -15.32 4.46
C LYS A 165 3.98 -14.60 3.20
N ALA A 166 4.73 -13.63 2.69
CA ALA A 166 4.39 -12.98 1.41
C ALA A 166 4.41 -13.97 0.24
N ARG A 167 5.26 -15.00 0.27
CA ARG A 167 5.27 -16.06 -0.75
C ARG A 167 4.14 -17.07 -0.55
N ALA A 168 3.76 -17.39 0.68
CA ALA A 168 2.63 -18.28 1.01
C ALA A 168 1.29 -17.59 0.71
N VAL A 169 1.13 -16.33 1.12
CA VAL A 169 0.01 -15.46 0.73
C VAL A 169 0.00 -15.25 -0.77
N ARG A 170 1.14 -14.93 -1.41
CA ARG A 170 1.17 -14.90 -2.89
C ARG A 170 0.86 -16.25 -3.50
N SER A 171 1.20 -17.38 -2.88
CA SER A 171 0.93 -18.71 -3.42
C SER A 171 -0.56 -19.06 -3.32
N SER A 172 -1.20 -18.80 -2.18
CA SER A 172 -2.64 -19.02 -1.98
C SER A 172 -3.48 -18.03 -2.80
N VAL A 173 -3.15 -16.73 -2.72
CA VAL A 173 -3.76 -15.68 -3.56
C VAL A 173 -3.47 -15.94 -5.04
N SER A 174 -2.30 -16.44 -5.43
CA SER A 174 -2.04 -16.80 -6.84
C SER A 174 -2.84 -18.01 -7.30
N GLY A 175 -3.18 -18.95 -6.41
CA GLY A 175 -4.01 -20.11 -6.72
C GLY A 175 -5.45 -19.67 -7.00
N GLU A 176 -6.08 -18.97 -6.06
CA GLU A 176 -7.45 -18.48 -6.24
C GLU A 176 -7.56 -17.40 -7.33
N ALA A 177 -6.57 -16.50 -7.45
CA ALA A 177 -6.55 -15.52 -8.53
C ALA A 177 -6.25 -16.16 -9.89
N ALA A 178 -5.48 -17.26 -9.96
CA ALA A 178 -5.33 -18.03 -11.20
C ALA A 178 -6.66 -18.69 -11.59
N GLU A 179 -7.35 -19.31 -10.64
CA GLU A 179 -8.66 -19.90 -10.87
C GLU A 179 -9.68 -18.88 -11.37
N ARG A 180 -9.80 -17.70 -10.72
CA ARG A 180 -10.67 -16.61 -11.20
C ARG A 180 -10.36 -16.19 -12.65
N ARG A 181 -9.08 -16.13 -13.02
CA ARG A 181 -8.64 -15.77 -14.38
C ARG A 181 -8.95 -16.87 -15.39
N GLU A 182 -8.79 -18.13 -15.00
CA GLU A 182 -9.09 -19.30 -15.83
C GLU A 182 -10.60 -19.48 -16.02
N LEU A 183 -11.43 -19.05 -15.07
CA LEU A 183 -12.89 -19.00 -15.23
C LEU A 183 -13.32 -17.81 -16.11
N PHE A 184 -12.81 -16.62 -15.83
CA PHE A 184 -13.32 -15.38 -16.43
C PHE A 184 -12.89 -15.17 -17.88
N TRP A 185 -11.59 -15.31 -18.19
CA TRP A 185 -11.09 -14.91 -19.52
C TRP A 185 -11.63 -15.76 -20.67
N PRO A 186 -11.84 -17.09 -20.52
CA PRO A 186 -12.54 -17.87 -21.53
C PRO A 186 -13.97 -17.39 -21.75
N ALA A 187 -14.74 -17.12 -20.69
CA ALA A 187 -16.10 -16.59 -20.81
C ALA A 187 -16.12 -15.22 -21.53
N TYR A 188 -15.14 -14.35 -21.25
CA TYR A 188 -14.97 -13.10 -22.00
C TYR A 188 -14.61 -13.35 -23.47
N ALA A 189 -13.72 -14.31 -23.76
CA ALA A 189 -13.25 -14.60 -25.11
C ALA A 189 -14.36 -15.10 -26.04
N GLU A 190 -15.37 -15.79 -25.50
CA GLU A 190 -16.59 -16.18 -26.24
C GLU A 190 -17.39 -14.94 -26.71
N ILE A 191 -17.30 -13.81 -26.00
CA ILE A 191 -18.02 -12.58 -26.31
C ILE A 191 -17.18 -11.65 -27.21
N ASP A 192 -15.90 -11.50 -26.91
CA ASP A 192 -14.95 -10.70 -27.69
C ASP A 192 -13.64 -11.47 -27.95
N PRO A 193 -13.57 -12.28 -29.03
CA PRO A 193 -12.42 -13.11 -29.35
C PRO A 193 -11.11 -12.35 -29.57
N ARG A 194 -11.18 -11.02 -29.81
CA ARG A 194 -9.99 -10.16 -29.94
C ARG A 194 -9.12 -10.19 -28.68
N VAL A 195 -9.67 -10.57 -27.52
CA VAL A 195 -8.93 -10.72 -26.25
C VAL A 195 -7.74 -11.67 -26.34
N GLU A 196 -7.78 -12.66 -27.23
CA GLU A 196 -6.68 -13.59 -27.41
C GLU A 196 -5.44 -12.94 -28.06
N SER A 197 -5.66 -11.86 -28.83
CA SER A 197 -4.59 -11.07 -29.43
C SER A 197 -4.15 -9.87 -28.58
N ASP A 198 -4.84 -9.62 -27.46
CA ASP A 198 -4.54 -8.50 -26.59
C ASP A 198 -3.26 -8.72 -25.77
N LEU A 199 -2.59 -7.62 -25.43
CA LEU A 199 -1.33 -7.69 -24.70
C LEU A 199 -1.60 -8.12 -23.25
N LYS A 200 -0.90 -9.16 -22.80
CA LYS A 200 -0.97 -9.65 -21.41
C LYS A 200 -0.03 -8.81 -20.55
N ALA A 201 -0.55 -8.24 -19.46
CA ALA A 201 0.22 -7.40 -18.54
C ALA A 201 0.08 -7.89 -17.08
N GLY A 202 1.07 -7.55 -16.26
CA GLY A 202 1.13 -7.93 -14.84
C GLY A 202 1.61 -9.37 -14.59
N ALA A 203 1.95 -9.67 -13.33
CA ALA A 203 2.31 -11.01 -12.90
C ALA A 203 1.08 -11.94 -13.01
N GLY A 204 1.21 -13.05 -13.76
CA GLY A 204 0.14 -14.04 -13.91
C GLY A 204 -0.96 -13.70 -14.92
N GLY A 205 -0.81 -12.64 -15.73
CA GLY A 205 -1.70 -12.39 -16.88
C GLY A 205 -3.15 -12.02 -16.52
N GLY A 206 -3.39 -11.46 -15.34
CA GLY A 206 -4.70 -10.98 -14.88
C GLY A 206 -5.19 -9.69 -15.53
N THR A 207 -4.34 -9.03 -16.30
CA THR A 207 -4.67 -7.82 -17.03
C THR A 207 -4.52 -8.05 -18.54
N ARG A 208 -5.54 -7.62 -19.31
CA ARG A 208 -5.56 -7.65 -20.78
C ARG A 208 -5.62 -6.22 -21.31
N TRP A 209 -4.55 -5.76 -21.94
CA TRP A 209 -4.48 -4.44 -22.57
C TRP A 209 -4.98 -4.53 -24.01
N ARG A 210 -6.05 -3.80 -24.30
CA ARG A 210 -6.54 -3.56 -25.66
C ARG A 210 -5.89 -2.29 -26.20
N PRO A 211 -4.97 -2.36 -27.17
CA PRO A 211 -4.39 -1.16 -27.75
C PRO A 211 -5.39 -0.42 -28.61
N VAL A 212 -5.46 0.90 -28.47
CA VAL A 212 -6.21 1.80 -29.34
C VAL A 212 -5.21 2.74 -29.99
N ARG A 213 -4.65 2.27 -31.11
CA ARG A 213 -3.43 2.85 -31.71
C ARG A 213 -3.64 4.29 -32.17
N GLU A 214 -4.83 4.58 -32.71
CA GLU A 214 -5.22 5.89 -33.21
C GLU A 214 -5.25 6.94 -32.10
N ALA A 215 -5.51 6.52 -30.86
CA ALA A 215 -5.52 7.37 -29.68
C ALA A 215 -4.17 7.34 -28.91
N GLY A 216 -3.27 6.41 -29.22
CA GLY A 216 -2.01 6.23 -28.50
C GLY A 216 -2.19 5.82 -27.03
N VAL A 217 -3.27 5.10 -26.72
CA VAL A 217 -3.62 4.61 -25.38
C VAL A 217 -3.94 3.12 -25.41
N VAL A 218 -4.06 2.51 -24.23
CA VAL A 218 -4.60 1.15 -24.07
C VAL A 218 -5.77 1.17 -23.09
N ILE A 219 -6.78 0.35 -23.36
CA ILE A 219 -7.83 0.03 -22.39
C ILE A 219 -7.35 -1.14 -21.54
N SER A 220 -7.08 -0.87 -20.26
CA SER A 220 -6.53 -1.83 -19.33
C SER A 220 -7.66 -2.54 -18.58
N ARG A 221 -7.98 -3.77 -18.98
CA ARG A 221 -9.02 -4.58 -18.32
C ARG A 221 -8.39 -5.55 -17.33
N TYR A 222 -8.99 -5.73 -16.17
CA TYR A 222 -8.46 -6.57 -15.11
C TYR A 222 -9.53 -7.45 -14.45
N VAL A 223 -9.06 -8.55 -13.90
CA VAL A 223 -9.77 -9.41 -12.94
C VAL A 223 -9.10 -9.23 -11.57
N SER A 224 -9.90 -9.05 -10.53
CA SER A 224 -9.47 -8.86 -9.14
C SER A 224 -10.28 -9.74 -8.19
N ASP A 225 -9.96 -9.70 -6.90
CA ASP A 225 -10.67 -10.47 -5.87
C ASP A 225 -12.14 -10.03 -5.73
N TYR A 226 -12.42 -8.74 -5.94
CA TYR A 226 -13.75 -8.17 -5.76
C TYR A 226 -14.58 -8.12 -7.03
N GLY A 227 -13.97 -8.38 -8.19
CA GLY A 227 -14.65 -8.33 -9.48
C GLY A 227 -13.78 -7.91 -10.64
N VAL A 228 -14.37 -7.28 -11.63
CA VAL A 228 -13.71 -6.91 -12.89
C VAL A 228 -13.82 -5.42 -13.16
N GLY A 229 -12.88 -4.89 -13.93
CA GLY A 229 -12.92 -3.48 -14.28
C GLY A 229 -11.98 -3.11 -15.40
N LEU A 230 -12.06 -1.85 -15.79
CA LEU A 230 -11.20 -1.28 -16.81
C LEU A 230 -10.98 0.21 -16.58
N PHE A 231 -9.87 0.71 -17.11
CA PHE A 231 -9.51 2.12 -17.09
C PHE A 231 -8.64 2.44 -18.30
N ILE A 232 -8.48 3.73 -18.60
CA ILE A 232 -7.64 4.20 -19.71
C ILE A 232 -6.21 4.36 -19.20
N ARG A 233 -5.19 3.99 -19.98
CA ARG A 233 -3.80 4.31 -19.64
C ARG A 233 -2.95 4.48 -20.89
N GLY A 234 -1.78 5.08 -20.71
CA GLY A 234 -0.78 5.13 -21.76
C GLY A 234 -0.22 3.75 -22.11
N GLU A 235 0.33 3.64 -23.31
CA GLU A 235 1.20 2.53 -23.68
C GLU A 235 2.36 2.38 -22.68
N ARG A 236 3.06 1.25 -22.75
CA ARG A 236 4.18 0.96 -21.82
C ARG A 236 5.20 2.11 -21.84
N GLY A 237 5.44 2.71 -20.67
CA GLY A 237 6.37 3.83 -20.49
C GLY A 237 5.85 5.21 -20.88
N LYS A 238 4.60 5.33 -21.35
CA LYS A 238 4.01 6.60 -21.82
C LYS A 238 2.89 7.16 -20.91
N GLY A 239 2.69 6.60 -19.72
CA GLY A 239 1.56 6.95 -18.84
C GLY A 239 1.58 8.39 -18.33
N GLY A 240 2.49 8.69 -17.38
CA GLY A 240 2.50 9.95 -16.63
C GLY A 240 2.76 11.19 -17.48
N GLU A 241 3.93 11.28 -18.12
CA GLU A 241 4.33 12.51 -18.82
C GLU A 241 3.61 12.74 -20.15
N ILE A 242 3.06 11.69 -20.78
CA ILE A 242 2.53 11.77 -22.15
C ILE A 242 1.01 11.59 -22.16
N THR A 243 0.48 10.54 -21.54
CA THR A 243 -0.95 10.23 -21.63
C THR A 243 -1.80 11.04 -20.65
N LEU A 244 -1.35 11.27 -19.42
CA LEU A 244 -2.16 11.96 -18.42
C LEU A 244 -2.57 13.38 -18.84
N PRO A 245 -1.68 14.25 -19.37
CA PRO A 245 -2.09 15.59 -19.83
C PRO A 245 -3.14 15.55 -20.95
N ARG A 246 -3.08 14.53 -21.82
CA ARG A 246 -4.07 14.34 -22.90
C ARG A 246 -5.43 13.92 -22.33
N LEU A 247 -5.43 13.07 -21.30
CA LEU A 247 -6.64 12.66 -20.60
C LEU A 247 -7.28 13.82 -19.83
N GLU A 248 -6.47 14.65 -19.18
CA GLU A 248 -6.93 15.88 -18.52
C GLU A 248 -7.60 16.85 -19.50
N ALA A 249 -6.96 17.08 -20.66
CA ALA A 249 -7.53 17.94 -21.71
C ALA A 249 -8.86 17.42 -22.27
N ALA A 250 -9.02 16.09 -22.37
CA ALA A 250 -10.23 15.45 -22.88
C ALA A 250 -11.26 15.10 -21.78
N ALA A 251 -11.02 15.45 -20.52
CA ALA A 251 -11.74 14.87 -19.38
C ALA A 251 -13.24 15.12 -19.43
N ALA A 252 -13.66 16.34 -19.76
CA ALA A 252 -15.09 16.68 -19.83
C ALA A 252 -15.84 15.83 -20.88
N GLY A 253 -15.24 15.62 -22.05
CA GLY A 253 -15.84 14.82 -23.13
C GLY A 253 -15.88 13.33 -22.77
N LEU A 254 -14.79 12.82 -22.21
CA LEU A 254 -14.69 11.43 -21.77
C LEU A 254 -15.66 11.13 -20.62
N THR A 255 -15.78 11.99 -19.61
CA THR A 255 -16.74 11.79 -18.52
C THR A 255 -18.19 11.84 -19.01
N ALA A 256 -18.53 12.77 -19.89
CA ALA A 256 -19.89 12.86 -20.44
C ALA A 256 -20.29 11.59 -21.22
N GLU A 257 -19.34 10.96 -21.91
CA GLU A 257 -19.60 9.75 -22.68
C GLU A 257 -19.52 8.47 -21.83
N LEU A 258 -18.49 8.33 -21.01
CA LEU A 258 -18.20 7.13 -20.26
C LEU A 258 -19.02 7.02 -18.98
N GLY A 259 -19.22 8.14 -18.27
CA GLY A 259 -19.79 8.19 -16.93
C GLY A 259 -18.76 8.52 -15.84
N PRO A 260 -17.69 7.71 -15.64
CA PRO A 260 -16.71 7.98 -14.61
C PRO A 260 -15.86 9.23 -14.90
N GLU A 261 -15.34 9.82 -13.83
CA GLU A 261 -14.43 10.97 -13.88
C GLU A 261 -12.98 10.53 -14.07
N LEU A 262 -12.09 11.48 -14.35
CA LEU A 262 -10.65 11.22 -14.44
C LEU A 262 -10.14 10.53 -13.15
N GLY A 263 -10.60 10.94 -11.96
CA GLY A 263 -10.28 10.25 -10.70
C GLY A 263 -8.78 10.18 -10.39
N ASP A 264 -8.35 9.06 -9.80
CA ASP A 264 -6.94 8.78 -9.51
C ASP A 264 -6.12 8.72 -10.81
N ALA A 265 -5.02 9.47 -10.87
CA ALA A 265 -4.11 9.51 -12.01
C ALA A 265 -3.53 8.13 -12.40
N ASN A 266 -3.51 7.18 -11.47
CA ASN A 266 -3.08 5.80 -11.72
C ASN A 266 -4.16 4.93 -12.39
N PHE A 267 -5.44 5.31 -12.24
CA PHE A 267 -6.60 4.56 -12.73
C PHE A 267 -7.63 5.47 -13.42
N PRO A 268 -7.25 6.22 -14.47
CA PRO A 268 -8.13 7.25 -14.96
C PRO A 268 -9.37 6.70 -15.68
N PHE A 269 -10.52 7.29 -15.37
CA PHE A 269 -11.83 6.84 -15.85
C PHE A 269 -12.13 5.39 -15.46
N LEU A 270 -11.78 5.00 -14.23
CA LEU A 270 -12.04 3.65 -13.73
C LEU A 270 -13.55 3.33 -13.72
N ALA A 271 -13.91 2.26 -14.42
CA ALA A 271 -15.18 1.58 -14.25
C ALA A 271 -14.93 0.16 -13.75
N ASN A 272 -15.68 -0.26 -12.74
CA ASN A 272 -15.61 -1.62 -12.22
C ASN A 272 -17.00 -2.15 -11.87
N ARG A 273 -17.08 -3.47 -11.73
CA ARG A 273 -18.26 -4.21 -11.33
C ARG A 273 -17.83 -5.28 -10.35
N GLN A 274 -18.53 -5.36 -9.22
CA GLN A 274 -18.35 -6.47 -8.29
C GLN A 274 -18.81 -7.79 -8.90
N VAL A 275 -18.16 -8.88 -8.51
CA VAL A 275 -18.49 -10.23 -8.98
C VAL A 275 -18.49 -11.19 -7.81
N ASP A 276 -19.57 -11.94 -7.66
CA ASP A 276 -19.60 -13.14 -6.86
C ASP A 276 -18.96 -14.29 -7.66
N TRP A 277 -17.71 -14.60 -7.36
CA TRP A 277 -16.95 -15.65 -8.04
C TRP A 277 -17.47 -17.07 -7.79
N SER A 278 -18.42 -17.25 -6.87
CA SER A 278 -19.07 -18.53 -6.62
C SER A 278 -20.31 -18.76 -7.50
N ASP A 279 -20.82 -17.72 -8.17
CA ASP A 279 -21.99 -17.79 -9.06
C ASP A 279 -21.57 -17.71 -10.55
N PRO A 280 -21.65 -18.81 -11.31
CA PRO A 280 -21.34 -18.82 -12.74
C PRO A 280 -22.16 -17.81 -13.56
N ALA A 281 -23.41 -17.55 -13.19
CA ALA A 281 -24.24 -16.59 -13.91
C ALA A 281 -23.74 -15.15 -13.71
N ASP A 282 -23.21 -14.84 -12.52
CA ASP A 282 -22.63 -13.53 -12.25
C ASP A 282 -21.29 -13.33 -12.98
N ILE A 283 -20.50 -14.39 -13.12
CA ILE A 283 -19.26 -14.39 -13.93
C ILE A 283 -19.58 -14.10 -15.41
N GLU A 284 -20.60 -14.74 -15.99
CA GLU A 284 -21.05 -14.49 -17.37
C GLU A 284 -21.58 -13.06 -17.56
N ALA A 285 -22.37 -12.57 -16.60
CA ALA A 285 -22.86 -11.20 -16.60
C ALA A 285 -21.72 -10.18 -16.52
N ALA A 286 -20.70 -10.47 -15.70
CA ALA A 286 -19.50 -9.64 -15.59
C ALA A 286 -18.68 -9.62 -16.88
N ALA A 287 -18.53 -10.77 -17.55
CA ALA A 287 -17.84 -10.87 -18.84
C ALA A 287 -18.55 -10.02 -19.91
N THR A 288 -19.88 -10.12 -19.97
CA THR A 288 -20.72 -9.32 -20.86
C THR A 288 -20.58 -7.82 -20.58
N TRP A 289 -20.68 -7.42 -19.32
CA TRP A 289 -20.52 -6.04 -18.91
C TRP A 289 -19.14 -5.50 -19.31
N LEU A 290 -18.07 -6.25 -19.03
CA LEU A 290 -16.72 -5.80 -19.32
C LEU A 290 -16.48 -5.66 -20.83
N ALA A 291 -17.02 -6.55 -21.65
CA ALA A 291 -16.92 -6.47 -23.10
C ALA A 291 -17.66 -5.24 -23.66
N GLN A 292 -18.86 -4.95 -23.14
CA GLN A 292 -19.62 -3.75 -23.50
C GLN A 292 -18.89 -2.46 -23.12
N GLN A 293 -18.34 -2.39 -21.90
CA GLN A 293 -17.56 -1.24 -21.46
C GLN A 293 -16.28 -1.10 -22.29
N THR A 294 -15.62 -2.20 -22.65
CA THR A 294 -14.42 -2.16 -23.50
C THR A 294 -14.71 -1.48 -24.83
N ASN A 295 -15.77 -1.90 -25.53
CA ASN A 295 -16.17 -1.28 -26.79
C ASN A 295 -16.53 0.21 -26.63
N LYS A 296 -17.24 0.55 -25.54
CA LYS A 296 -17.59 1.93 -25.21
C LYS A 296 -16.34 2.81 -25.04
N TYR A 297 -15.35 2.29 -24.32
CA TYR A 297 -14.09 2.98 -24.07
C TYR A 297 -13.25 3.12 -25.34
N GLU A 298 -13.16 2.08 -26.18
CA GLU A 298 -12.47 2.14 -27.47
C GLU A 298 -13.02 3.28 -28.35
N VAL A 299 -14.34 3.39 -28.47
CA VAL A 299 -15.01 4.44 -29.24
C VAL A 299 -14.76 5.83 -28.65
N ALA A 300 -14.88 5.97 -27.32
CA ALA A 300 -14.72 7.26 -26.65
C ALA A 300 -13.27 7.78 -26.78
N VAL A 301 -12.26 6.93 -26.57
CA VAL A 301 -10.86 7.37 -26.70
C VAL A 301 -10.50 7.66 -28.15
N GLN A 302 -11.03 6.91 -29.12
CA GLN A 302 -10.85 7.27 -30.54
C GLN A 302 -11.45 8.63 -30.87
N ARG A 303 -12.61 8.97 -30.29
CA ARG A 303 -13.28 10.25 -30.56
C ARG A 303 -12.57 11.43 -29.91
N HIS A 304 -12.19 11.31 -28.63
CA HIS A 304 -11.70 12.44 -27.84
C HIS A 304 -10.16 12.53 -27.79
N LEU A 305 -9.44 11.47 -28.19
CA LEU A 305 -7.98 11.42 -28.14
C LEU A 305 -7.33 11.04 -29.48
N ALA A 306 -8.06 11.03 -30.61
CA ALA A 306 -7.44 10.77 -31.91
C ALA A 306 -6.20 11.66 -32.11
N LEU A 307 -5.10 11.05 -32.50
CA LEU A 307 -3.91 11.77 -32.92
C LEU A 307 -4.26 12.49 -34.22
N GLU A 308 -4.08 13.81 -34.27
CA GLU A 308 -4.19 14.55 -35.54
C GLU A 308 -3.18 13.95 -36.53
N GLU A 309 -3.64 13.56 -37.72
CA GLU A 309 -2.72 13.22 -38.81
C GLU A 309 -1.85 14.46 -39.06
N GLN A 310 -0.56 14.34 -38.76
CA GLN A 310 0.43 15.34 -39.16
C GLN A 310 0.40 15.41 -40.69
N ALA A 311 -0.24 16.46 -41.21
CA ALA A 311 -0.12 16.91 -42.59
C ALA A 311 1.29 17.46 -42.87
#